data_AF-A0A8H9K6M3-F1
#
_entry.id   AF-A0A8H9K6M3-F1
#
_cell.length_a   1.000
_cell.length_b   1.000
_cell.length_c   1.000
_cell.angle_alpha   90.00
_cell.angle_beta   90.00
_cell.angle_gamma   90.00
#
_symmetry.space_group_name_H-M   'P 1'
#
loop_
_entity.id
_entity.type
_entity.pdbx_description
1 polymer ?
#
loop_
_entity_poly.entity_id
_entity_poly.type
_entity_poly.pdbx_seq_one_letter_code
_entity_poly.pdbx_strand_id
1 'polypeptide(L)'
;MNTTKFCILAFTEKQVLDAINYELETAGKKTEADRVVSVEIDNKYLICETTRHATLVVKFDTRFGYATIGIKSISKIVNKRKGWTMLFNGQPGRNLTSLVFNGENGKPHTSSIANLKECMIEIFGRNLKQKVEDQVQFECSLNPALV
;
A
#
# COMPACT_ATOMS: atom_id res chain seq x y z
N MET A 1 -16.46 -17.79 -8.83
CA MET A 1 -15.82 -16.47 -8.77
C MET A 1 -14.68 -16.58 -7.77
N ASN A 2 -13.44 -16.68 -8.24
CA ASN A 2 -12.26 -16.66 -7.37
C ASN A 2 -12.01 -15.20 -6.97
N THR A 3 -12.56 -14.79 -5.84
CA THR A 3 -12.06 -13.63 -5.09
C THR A 3 -10.71 -14.04 -4.50
N THR A 4 -9.66 -13.98 -5.32
CA THR A 4 -8.30 -13.83 -4.80
C THR A 4 -8.32 -12.55 -3.97
N LYS A 5 -8.53 -12.70 -2.66
CA LYS A 5 -8.27 -11.66 -1.67
C LYS A 5 -6.80 -11.33 -1.85
N PHE A 6 -6.49 -10.29 -2.63
CA PHE A 6 -5.16 -9.73 -2.65
C PHE A 6 -4.94 -9.12 -1.26
N CYS A 7 -4.36 -9.89 -0.35
CA CYS A 7 -3.82 -9.36 0.90
C CYS A 7 -2.63 -8.48 0.54
N ILE A 8 -2.90 -7.20 0.26
CA ILE A 8 -1.85 -6.19 0.19
C ILE A 8 -1.46 -5.93 1.63
N LEU A 9 -0.52 -6.70 2.17
CA LEU A 9 0.18 -6.32 3.40
C LEU A 9 -0.79 -6.15 4.59
N ALA A 10 -1.71 -7.10 4.79
CA ALA A 10 -2.79 -6.97 5.77
C ALA A 10 -3.79 -5.82 5.55
N PHE A 11 -3.77 -5.11 4.43
CA PHE A 11 -4.80 -4.15 4.04
C PHE A 11 -5.77 -4.78 3.05
N THR A 12 -7.03 -4.38 3.17
CA THR A 12 -8.00 -4.52 2.07
C THR A 12 -7.69 -3.52 0.97
N GLU A 13 -8.07 -3.84 -0.28
CA GLU A 13 -7.92 -2.91 -1.40
C GLU A 13 -8.53 -1.54 -1.11
N LYS A 14 -9.73 -1.52 -0.49
CA LYS A 14 -10.39 -0.27 -0.09
C LYS A 14 -9.51 0.57 0.85
N GLN A 15 -8.93 -0.03 1.88
CA GLN A 15 -8.08 0.72 2.82
C GLN A 15 -6.80 1.25 2.15
N VAL A 16 -6.25 0.50 1.19
CA VAL A 16 -5.12 0.97 0.39
C VAL A 16 -5.51 2.19 -0.44
N LEU A 17 -6.66 2.13 -1.12
CA LEU A 17 -7.20 3.24 -1.91
C LEU A 17 -7.53 4.44 -1.03
N ASP A 18 -8.13 4.23 0.14
CA ASP A 18 -8.43 5.29 1.13
C ASP A 18 -7.15 6.00 1.57
N ALA A 19 -6.06 5.25 1.85
CA ALA A 19 -4.76 5.83 2.19
C ALA A 19 -4.17 6.64 1.02
N ILE A 20 -4.24 6.12 -0.21
CA ILE A 20 -3.75 6.81 -1.41
C ILE A 20 -4.53 8.11 -1.66
N ASN A 21 -5.86 8.05 -1.55
CA ASN A 21 -6.74 9.19 -1.77
C ASN A 21 -6.57 10.23 -0.67
N TYR A 22 -6.35 9.82 0.57
CA TYR A 22 -5.99 10.72 1.67
C TYR A 22 -4.72 11.54 1.35
N GLU A 23 -3.67 10.88 0.84
CA GLU A 23 -2.42 11.58 0.46
C GLU A 23 -2.62 12.53 -0.73
N LEU A 24 -3.41 12.11 -1.72
CA LEU A 24 -3.75 12.97 -2.87
C LEU A 24 -4.54 14.20 -2.45
N GLU A 25 -5.55 14.02 -1.58
CA GLU A 25 -6.37 15.09 -1.04
C GLU A 25 -5.53 16.07 -0.20
N THR A 26 -4.69 15.54 0.70
CA THR A 26 -3.78 16.34 1.53
C THR A 26 -2.81 17.16 0.69
N ALA A 27 -2.38 16.63 -0.47
CA ALA A 27 -1.55 17.34 -1.44
C ALA A 27 -2.33 18.26 -2.41
N GLY A 28 -3.64 18.43 -2.22
CA GLY A 28 -4.50 19.28 -3.04
C GLY A 28 -4.75 18.77 -4.46
N LYS A 29 -4.63 17.46 -4.69
CA LYS A 29 -4.83 16.85 -6.01
C LYS A 29 -6.28 16.40 -6.17
N LYS A 30 -6.92 16.83 -7.26
CA LYS A 30 -8.26 16.39 -7.68
C LYS A 30 -8.29 14.97 -8.30
N THR A 31 -7.20 14.23 -8.17
CA THR A 31 -7.08 12.89 -8.75
C THR A 31 -7.50 11.90 -7.68
N GLU A 32 -8.30 10.92 -8.06
CA GLU A 32 -8.78 9.87 -7.16
C GLU A 32 -8.41 8.51 -7.75
N ALA A 33 -7.75 7.69 -6.96
CA ALA A 33 -7.50 6.29 -7.26
C ALA A 33 -8.78 5.49 -7.03
N ASP A 34 -9.14 4.68 -8.02
CA ASP A 34 -10.40 3.92 -8.06
C ASP A 34 -10.17 2.42 -7.83
N ARG A 35 -9.08 1.87 -8.39
CA ARG A 35 -8.76 0.44 -8.28
C ARG A 35 -7.28 0.18 -8.31
N VAL A 36 -6.87 -0.92 -7.67
CA VAL A 36 -5.50 -1.45 -7.76
C VAL A 36 -5.44 -2.42 -8.94
N VAL A 37 -4.58 -2.11 -9.91
CA VAL A 37 -4.37 -2.92 -11.12
C VAL A 37 -3.32 -4.00 -10.88
N SER A 38 -2.24 -3.66 -10.17
CA SER A 38 -1.20 -4.61 -9.82
C SER A 38 -0.45 -4.22 -8.56
N VAL A 39 0.16 -5.22 -7.93
CA VAL A 39 0.89 -5.11 -6.66
C VAL A 39 2.23 -5.80 -6.85
N GLU A 40 3.31 -5.06 -6.68
CA GLU A 40 4.69 -5.56 -6.75
C GLU A 40 5.30 -5.47 -5.35
N ILE A 41 5.11 -6.52 -4.55
CA ILE A 41 5.47 -6.52 -3.12
C ILE A 41 6.97 -6.35 -2.92
N ASP A 42 7.79 -7.10 -3.66
CA ASP A 42 9.25 -7.08 -3.54
C ASP A 42 9.84 -5.71 -3.86
N ASN A 43 9.24 -5.02 -4.83
CA ASN A 43 9.66 -3.69 -5.25
C ASN A 43 8.92 -2.56 -4.50
N LYS A 44 7.96 -2.91 -3.64
CA LYS A 44 7.10 -2.00 -2.87
C LYS A 44 6.36 -0.97 -3.73
N TYR A 45 5.72 -1.45 -4.80
CA TYR A 45 4.91 -0.63 -5.70
C TYR A 45 3.47 -1.12 -5.82
N LEU A 46 2.55 -0.17 -5.96
CA LEU A 46 1.19 -0.40 -6.43
C LEU A 46 0.99 0.33 -7.75
N ILE A 47 0.32 -0.31 -8.69
CA ILE A 47 -0.18 0.34 -9.90
C ILE A 47 -1.68 0.49 -9.72
N CYS A 48 -2.15 1.73 -9.73
CA CYS A 48 -3.55 2.06 -9.56
C CYS A 48 -4.10 2.71 -10.84
N GLU A 49 -5.39 2.55 -11.06
CA GLU A 49 -6.11 3.32 -12.07
C GLU A 49 -7.03 4.32 -11.40
N THR A 50 -7.15 5.50 -12.00
CA THR A 50 -8.03 6.56 -11.54
C THR A 50 -9.41 6.44 -12.16
N THR A 51 -10.38 7.15 -11.60
CA THR A 51 -11.74 7.30 -12.17
C THR A 51 -11.76 7.84 -13.60
N ARG A 52 -10.65 8.44 -14.07
CA ARG A 52 -10.47 8.97 -15.44
C ARG A 52 -9.54 8.11 -16.30
N HIS A 53 -9.34 6.84 -15.94
CA HIS A 53 -8.49 5.89 -16.64
C HIS A 53 -7.01 6.31 -16.78
N ALA A 54 -6.53 7.17 -15.88
CA ALA A 54 -5.11 7.45 -15.77
C ALA A 54 -4.44 6.41 -14.88
N THR A 55 -3.19 6.08 -15.17
CA THR A 55 -2.42 5.13 -14.37
C THR A 55 -1.53 5.89 -13.39
N LEU A 56 -1.63 5.50 -12.12
CA LEU A 56 -0.77 5.96 -11.05
C LEU A 56 0.19 4.85 -10.65
N VAL A 57 1.43 5.22 -10.38
CA VAL A 57 2.45 4.40 -9.74
C VAL A 57 2.63 4.93 -8.34
N VAL A 58 2.36 4.09 -7.35
CA VAL A 58 2.46 4.41 -5.93
C VAL A 58 3.64 3.64 -5.36
N LYS A 59 4.62 4.36 -4.83
CA LYS A 59 5.69 3.74 -4.02
C LYS A 59 5.31 3.82 -2.57
N PHE A 60 5.42 2.70 -1.88
CA PHE A 60 5.18 2.64 -0.45
C PHE A 60 6.39 2.04 0.27
N ASP A 61 6.38 2.15 1.58
CA ASP A 61 7.17 1.32 2.47
C ASP A 61 6.25 0.56 3.42
N THR A 62 6.79 -0.47 4.07
CA THR A 62 6.05 -1.29 5.01
C THR A 62 6.80 -1.39 6.33
N ARG A 63 6.05 -1.44 7.43
CA ARG A 63 6.59 -1.66 8.78
C ARG A 63 5.70 -2.65 9.53
N PHE A 64 6.25 -3.17 10.63
CA PHE A 64 5.53 -4.03 11.60
C PHE A 64 4.84 -5.24 10.97
N GLY A 65 5.63 -6.14 10.35
CA GLY A 65 5.09 -7.37 9.77
C GLY A 65 4.00 -7.07 8.73
N TYR A 66 4.18 -6.03 7.93
CA TYR A 66 3.24 -5.56 6.91
C TYR A 66 2.02 -4.79 7.43
N ALA A 67 1.78 -4.67 8.74
CA ALA A 67 0.60 -4.01 9.31
C ALA A 67 0.49 -2.50 9.04
N THR A 68 1.59 -1.86 8.66
CA THR A 68 1.65 -0.42 8.38
C THR A 68 2.23 -0.18 7.01
N ILE A 69 1.58 0.67 6.22
CA ILE A 69 2.11 1.21 4.97
C ILE A 69 2.43 2.69 5.10
N GLY A 70 3.54 3.11 4.51
CA GLY A 70 3.92 4.50 4.39
C GLY A 70 3.99 4.90 2.93
N ILE A 71 3.11 5.79 2.45
CA ILE A 71 3.10 6.19 1.04
C ILE A 71 4.24 7.19 0.81
N LYS A 72 5.29 6.75 0.11
CA LYS A 72 6.47 7.56 -0.20
C LYS A 72 6.23 8.52 -1.35
N SER A 73 5.58 8.03 -2.41
CA SER A 73 5.28 8.84 -3.58
C SER A 73 4.10 8.32 -4.37
N ILE A 74 3.39 9.23 -5.05
CA ILE A 74 2.36 8.92 -6.01
C ILE A 74 2.71 9.65 -7.30
N SER A 75 2.89 8.92 -8.39
CA SER A 75 3.28 9.47 -9.68
C SER A 75 2.32 9.05 -10.79
N LYS A 76 1.96 9.97 -11.68
CA LYS A 76 1.14 9.68 -12.86
C LYS A 76 2.03 9.28 -14.05
N ILE A 77 1.63 8.24 -14.79
CA ILE A 77 2.25 7.90 -16.07
C ILE A 77 1.77 8.91 -17.14
N VAL A 78 2.73 9.57 -17.81
CA VAL A 78 2.41 10.59 -18.83
C VAL A 78 2.09 9.94 -20.18
N ASN A 79 2.90 8.99 -20.62
CA ASN A 79 2.72 8.31 -21.90
C ASN A 79 2.65 6.79 -21.73
N LYS A 80 1.47 6.21 -21.98
CA LYS A 80 1.23 4.76 -21.82
C LYS A 80 2.05 3.86 -22.76
N ARG A 81 2.62 4.41 -23.84
CA ARG A 81 3.43 3.66 -24.82
C ARG A 81 4.93 3.62 -24.48
N LYS A 82 5.37 4.36 -23.46
CA LYS A 82 6.78 4.42 -23.05
C LYS A 82 6.96 3.73 -21.71
N GLY A 83 8.08 3.03 -21.53
CA GLY A 83 8.49 2.55 -20.22
C GLY A 83 8.63 3.69 -19.22
N TRP A 84 8.41 3.38 -17.95
CA TRP A 84 8.59 4.28 -16.83
C TRP A 84 9.59 3.68 -15.85
N THR A 85 10.23 4.53 -15.05
CA THR A 85 11.20 4.11 -14.03
C THR A 85 10.96 4.93 -12.77
N MET A 86 11.27 4.38 -11.61
CA MET A 86 11.31 5.14 -10.38
C MET A 86 12.69 5.00 -9.73
N LEU A 87 13.18 6.07 -9.12
CA LEU A 87 14.45 6.05 -8.42
C LEU A 87 14.31 5.32 -7.08
N PHE A 88 15.44 4.84 -6.54
CA PHE A 88 15.48 4.09 -5.29
C PHE A 88 14.86 4.85 -4.11
N ASN A 89 15.01 6.18 -4.08
CA ASN A 89 14.42 7.06 -3.07
C ASN A 89 12.91 7.34 -3.24
N GLY A 90 12.30 6.87 -4.35
CA GLY A 90 10.89 7.10 -4.66
C GLY A 90 10.60 8.33 -5.50
N GLN A 91 11.63 9.01 -6.01
CA GLN A 91 11.41 10.09 -6.96
C GLN A 91 11.00 9.53 -8.34
N PRO A 92 10.12 10.23 -9.07
CA PRO A 92 9.76 9.84 -10.43
C PRO A 92 11.01 9.83 -11.31
N GLY A 93 11.22 8.73 -12.03
CA GLY A 93 12.20 8.69 -13.11
C GLY A 93 11.55 9.04 -14.45
N ARG A 94 12.03 8.44 -15.52
CA ARG A 94 11.54 8.68 -16.88
C ARG A 94 10.04 8.40 -16.98
N ASN A 95 9.31 9.28 -17.69
CA ASN A 95 7.88 9.14 -18.03
C ASN A 95 6.89 9.16 -16.84
N LEU A 96 7.33 9.59 -15.66
CA LEU A 96 6.48 9.81 -14.49
C LEU A 96 6.38 11.30 -14.13
N THR A 97 5.20 11.72 -13.71
CA THR A 97 4.96 13.04 -13.10
C THR A 97 4.56 12.85 -11.65
N SER A 98 5.36 13.34 -10.71
CA SER A 98 5.03 13.27 -9.28
C SER A 98 3.77 14.09 -8.98
N LEU A 99 2.83 13.48 -8.28
CA LEU A 99 1.67 14.13 -7.69
C LEU A 99 1.89 14.37 -6.19
N VAL A 100 2.46 13.38 -5.51
CA VAL A 100 2.75 13.41 -4.07
C VAL A 100 4.15 12.85 -3.84
N PHE A 101 4.89 13.47 -2.93
CA PHE A 101 6.18 12.97 -2.46
C PHE A 101 6.34 13.26 -0.97
N ASN A 102 6.32 12.20 -0.16
CA ASN A 102 6.40 12.25 1.30
C ASN A 102 7.75 11.75 1.83
N GLY A 103 8.74 11.54 0.96
CA GLY A 103 10.09 11.15 1.34
C GLY A 103 10.22 9.67 1.70
N GLU A 104 11.16 9.37 2.61
CA GLU A 104 11.67 8.00 2.78
C GLU A 104 10.66 7.04 3.41
N ASN A 105 9.88 7.49 4.40
CA ASN A 105 8.97 6.65 5.15
C ASN A 105 7.49 6.95 4.90
N GLY A 106 7.17 8.07 4.24
CA GLY A 106 5.79 8.52 4.11
C GLY A 106 5.08 8.79 5.44
N LYS A 107 3.80 9.16 5.38
CA LYS A 107 2.93 9.15 6.55
C LYS A 107 2.46 7.71 6.81
N PRO A 108 2.46 7.23 8.07
CA PRO A 108 2.01 5.88 8.37
C PRO A 108 0.48 5.77 8.27
N HIS A 109 0.03 4.71 7.60
CA HIS A 109 -1.34 4.24 7.57
C HIS A 109 -1.35 2.81 8.12
N THR A 110 -2.17 2.55 9.13
CA THR A 110 -2.15 1.28 9.88
C THR A 110 -3.40 0.47 9.59
N SER A 111 -3.24 -0.83 9.36
CA SER A 111 -4.37 -1.75 9.18
C SER A 111 -4.96 -2.17 10.52
N SER A 112 -6.17 -2.71 10.50
CA SER A 112 -6.79 -3.25 11.70
C SER A 112 -6.08 -4.52 12.17
N ILE A 113 -6.06 -4.74 13.48
CA ILE A 113 -5.55 -5.98 14.09
C ILE A 113 -6.24 -7.22 13.49
N ALA A 114 -7.54 -7.11 13.19
CA ALA A 114 -8.30 -8.20 12.58
C ALA A 114 -7.75 -8.59 11.20
N ASN A 115 -7.46 -7.61 10.34
CA ASN A 115 -6.90 -7.88 9.01
C ASN A 115 -5.47 -8.41 9.10
N LEU A 116 -4.68 -7.94 10.06
CA LEU A 116 -3.34 -8.45 10.34
C LEU A 116 -3.38 -9.93 10.72
N LYS A 117 -4.30 -10.32 11.61
CA LYS A 117 -4.51 -11.73 11.97
C LYS A 117 -4.90 -12.57 10.75
N GLU A 118 -5.86 -12.12 9.94
CA GLU A 118 -6.27 -12.84 8.72
C GLU A 118 -5.08 -13.04 7.76
N CYS A 119 -4.32 -11.97 7.48
CA CYS A 119 -3.16 -12.00 6.61
C CYS A 119 -2.08 -12.98 7.12
N MET A 120 -1.76 -12.93 8.41
CA MET A 120 -0.76 -13.81 9.00
C MET A 120 -1.22 -15.27 9.01
N ILE A 121 -2.51 -15.55 9.23
CA ILE A 121 -3.06 -16.90 9.12
C ILE A 121 -2.98 -17.42 7.68
N GLU A 122 -3.18 -16.55 6.69
CA GLU A 122 -3.05 -16.89 5.27
C GLU A 122 -1.59 -17.22 4.90
N ILE A 123 -0.63 -16.45 5.41
CA ILE A 123 0.82 -16.65 5.16
C ILE A 123 1.35 -17.91 5.86
N PHE A 124 1.05 -18.09 7.15
CA PHE A 124 1.64 -19.16 7.97
C PHE A 124 0.77 -20.43 8.03
N GLY A 125 -0.45 -20.37 7.53
CA GLY A 125 -1.40 -21.48 7.49
C GLY A 125 -2.25 -21.62 8.76
N ARG A 126 -3.47 -22.14 8.57
CA ARG A 126 -4.49 -22.27 9.64
C ARG A 126 -4.06 -23.15 10.81
N ASN A 127 -3.13 -24.08 10.60
CA ASN A 127 -2.61 -24.95 11.66
C ASN A 127 -1.81 -24.19 12.72
N LEU A 128 -1.35 -22.96 12.40
CA LEU A 128 -0.62 -22.08 13.31
C LEU A 128 -1.47 -20.93 13.83
N LYS A 129 -2.80 -20.95 13.61
CA LYS A 129 -3.71 -19.84 13.94
C LYS A 129 -3.53 -19.30 15.37
N GLN A 130 -3.57 -20.16 16.38
CA GLN A 130 -3.44 -19.73 17.78
C GLN A 130 -2.10 -19.02 18.03
N LYS A 131 -0.99 -19.60 17.54
CA LYS A 131 0.35 -19.01 17.68
C LYS A 131 0.47 -17.67 16.95
N VAL A 132 -0.16 -17.54 15.79
CA VAL A 132 -0.22 -16.30 15.02
C VAL A 132 -1.02 -15.23 15.76
N GLU A 133 -2.19 -15.59 16.32
CA GLU A 133 -3.02 -14.65 17.08
C GLU A 133 -2.30 -14.16 18.35
N ASP A 134 -1.63 -15.05 19.06
CA ASP A 134 -0.83 -14.74 20.25
C ASP A 134 0.35 -13.80 19.88
N GLN A 135 1.06 -14.08 18.78
CA GLN A 135 2.16 -13.24 18.31
C GLN A 135 1.68 -11.85 17.90
N VAL A 136 0.59 -11.76 17.12
CA VAL A 136 0.03 -10.45 16.72
C VAL A 136 -0.38 -9.64 17.94
N GLN A 137 -1.00 -10.28 18.93
CA GLN A 137 -1.42 -9.60 20.16
C GLN A 137 -0.22 -9.13 20.99
N PHE A 138 0.86 -9.91 21.05
CA PHE A 138 2.12 -9.50 21.65
C PHE A 138 2.73 -8.29 20.95
N GLU A 139 2.87 -8.32 19.62
CA GLU A 139 3.41 -7.20 18.83
C GLU A 139 2.58 -5.91 19.00
N CYS A 140 1.25 -6.02 19.00
CA CYS A 140 0.35 -4.89 19.25
C CYS A 140 0.49 -4.35 20.69
N SER A 141 0.71 -5.20 21.68
CA SER A 141 0.92 -4.75 23.07
C SER A 141 2.21 -3.96 23.26
N LEU A 142 3.21 -4.21 22.43
CA LEU A 142 4.48 -3.50 22.42
C LEU A 142 4.45 -2.21 21.60
N ASN A 143 3.38 -1.97 20.82
CA ASN A 143 3.29 -0.85 19.91
C ASN A 143 1.92 -0.15 19.95
N PRO A 144 1.76 0.94 20.71
CA PRO A 144 0.47 1.62 20.84
C PRO A 144 -0.06 2.24 19.54
N ALA A 145 0.74 2.30 18.47
CA ALA A 145 0.31 2.73 17.14
C ALA A 145 -0.54 1.69 16.37
N LEU A 146 -0.65 0.46 16.89
CA LEU A 146 -1.43 -0.65 16.31
C LEU A 146 -2.77 -0.89 17.04
N VAL A 147 -3.09 -0.12 18.10
CA VAL A 147 -4.28 -0.25 18.94
C VAL A 147 -5.38 0.71 18.50
#